data_AF-A0A9P6K6B5-F1
#
_entry.id   AF-A0A9P6K6B5-F1
#
_cell.length_a   1.000
_cell.length_b   1.000
_cell.length_c   1.000
_cell.angle_alpha   90.00
_cell.angle_beta   90.00
_cell.angle_gamma   90.00
#
_symmetry.space_group_name_H-M   'P 1'
#
loop_
_entity.id
_entity.type
_entity.pdbx_description
1 polymer ?
#
loop_
_entity_poly.entity_id
_entity_poly.type
_entity_poly.pdbx_seq_one_letter_code
_entity_poly.pdbx_strand_id
1 'polypeptide(L)'
;MLFRTSVIASAALALVATMVEAHSWADCVDWRFNDPAKPGWRASDGKCFGWARQYPVNSGIQFGGLDSADPSRHYQQNPKDFVPCSDKNHGIEPGADETRQNPISKAYGGRFGAMAATTAGKEICIRWPAKNHAKKDEPNNPVMINMPQTILTKDPSQSGFTAANIAKLDYKNCNQISGDTDHTPCGGCFKVPAALASGTYVIQWRWMLNNNEYYTSCWDLQVKAAASGATPTAAGGATPTDVPSLSNSTTIFADLAEDN
;
A
#
# COMPACT_ATOMS: atom_id res chain seq x y z
N MET A 1 7.13 15.37 -73.50
CA MET A 1 7.00 16.41 -72.47
C MET A 1 6.58 15.73 -71.17
N LEU A 2 7.51 15.56 -70.25
CA LEU A 2 7.28 14.99 -68.91
C LEU A 2 7.38 16.15 -67.93
N PHE A 3 6.25 16.59 -67.36
CA PHE A 3 6.26 17.47 -66.20
C PHE A 3 5.68 16.75 -64.99
N ARG A 4 6.51 16.74 -63.95
CA ARG A 4 6.42 15.98 -62.71
C ARG A 4 5.37 16.61 -61.79
N THR A 5 4.40 15.84 -61.36
CA THR A 5 3.56 16.15 -60.20
C THR A 5 4.35 15.86 -58.92
N SER A 6 4.85 16.90 -58.28
CA SER A 6 5.40 16.82 -56.91
C SER A 6 4.24 16.79 -55.92
N VAL A 7 3.91 15.60 -55.41
CA VAL A 7 3.08 15.46 -54.21
C VAL A 7 4.01 15.64 -53.00
N ILE A 8 3.91 16.78 -52.33
CA ILE A 8 4.57 17.00 -51.04
C ILE A 8 3.73 16.24 -50.00
N ALA A 9 4.21 15.07 -49.60
CA ALA A 9 3.64 14.31 -48.49
C ALA A 9 4.09 14.95 -47.17
N SER A 10 3.23 15.76 -46.56
CA SER A 10 3.41 16.26 -45.19
C SER A 10 3.18 15.14 -44.20
N ALA A 11 4.23 14.44 -43.80
CA ALA A 11 4.21 13.54 -42.65
C ALA A 11 4.29 14.37 -41.36
N ALA A 12 3.13 14.83 -40.87
CA ALA A 12 3.02 15.33 -39.50
C ALA A 12 3.16 14.13 -38.55
N LEU A 13 4.40 13.87 -38.11
CA LEU A 13 4.69 12.90 -37.07
C LEU A 13 4.18 13.48 -35.75
N ALA A 14 2.92 13.19 -35.42
CA ALA A 14 2.37 13.48 -34.11
C ALA A 14 3.15 12.65 -33.08
N LEU A 15 4.09 13.30 -32.39
CA LEU A 15 4.64 12.80 -31.13
C LEU A 15 3.47 12.69 -30.15
N VAL A 16 2.83 11.53 -30.12
CA VAL A 16 1.99 11.12 -29.00
C VAL A 16 2.95 10.91 -27.84
N ALA A 17 3.17 11.95 -27.05
CA ALA A 17 3.76 11.80 -25.74
C ALA A 17 2.81 10.89 -24.96
N THR A 18 3.18 9.62 -24.81
CA THR A 18 2.56 8.75 -23.82
C THR A 18 2.85 9.42 -22.48
N MET A 19 1.87 10.12 -21.92
CA MET A 19 1.90 10.55 -20.54
C MET A 19 2.05 9.26 -19.73
N VAL A 20 3.26 8.98 -19.26
CA VAL A 20 3.49 7.82 -18.40
C VAL A 20 2.98 8.25 -17.03
N GLU A 21 1.75 7.87 -16.73
CA GLU A 21 1.09 8.08 -15.45
C GLU A 21 1.91 7.37 -14.37
N ALA A 22 2.52 8.14 -13.46
CA ALA A 22 3.60 7.67 -12.59
C ALA A 22 3.14 7.49 -11.12
N HIS A 23 1.83 7.41 -10.93
CA HIS A 23 1.21 7.71 -9.65
C HIS A 23 0.84 6.44 -8.89
N SER A 24 1.43 6.24 -7.71
CA SER A 24 1.30 5.00 -6.93
C SER A 24 0.25 5.11 -5.81
N TRP A 25 -0.19 3.96 -5.30
CA TRP A 25 -1.20 3.83 -4.25
C TRP A 25 -1.04 2.51 -3.48
N ALA A 26 -1.66 2.40 -2.31
CA ALA A 26 -1.72 1.12 -1.60
C ALA A 26 -2.71 0.17 -2.29
N ASP A 27 -2.19 -0.83 -3.02
CA ASP A 27 -2.99 -1.88 -3.67
C ASP A 27 -3.50 -2.92 -2.66
N CYS A 28 -2.65 -3.27 -1.71
CA CYS A 28 -2.98 -4.18 -0.61
C CYS A 28 -2.41 -3.66 0.69
N VAL A 29 -3.20 -3.70 1.78
CA VAL A 29 -2.77 -3.21 3.11
C VAL A 29 -2.65 -4.32 4.16
N ASP A 30 -2.95 -5.57 3.79
CA ASP A 30 -2.65 -6.79 4.55
C ASP A 30 -2.13 -7.86 3.58
N TRP A 31 -0.92 -7.65 3.07
CA TRP A 31 -0.22 -8.61 2.23
C TRP A 31 0.39 -9.71 3.09
N ARG A 32 0.15 -10.97 2.73
CA ARG A 32 0.72 -12.13 3.42
C ARG A 32 1.50 -12.97 2.44
N PHE A 33 2.78 -13.18 2.74
CA PHE A 33 3.67 -14.00 1.93
C PHE A 33 3.26 -15.47 1.99
N ASN A 34 3.38 -16.17 0.86
CA ASN A 34 3.21 -17.61 0.77
C ASN A 34 4.35 -18.34 1.51
N ASP A 35 5.58 -17.82 1.38
CA ASP A 35 6.77 -18.27 2.12
C ASP A 35 7.43 -17.05 2.81
N PRO A 36 7.23 -16.86 4.12
CA PRO A 36 7.84 -15.76 4.86
C PRO A 36 9.37 -15.75 4.86
N ALA A 37 10.03 -16.89 4.60
CA ALA A 37 11.49 -16.97 4.48
C ALA A 37 11.99 -16.47 3.12
N LYS A 38 11.10 -16.31 2.14
CA LYS A 38 11.39 -15.82 0.78
C LYS A 38 10.36 -14.77 0.38
N PRO A 39 10.37 -13.60 1.05
CA PRO A 39 9.35 -12.59 0.82
C PRO A 39 9.39 -12.08 -0.62
N GLY A 40 8.20 -11.92 -1.19
CA GLY A 40 7.99 -11.32 -2.49
C GLY A 40 6.61 -10.69 -2.61
N TRP A 41 6.50 -9.70 -3.49
CA TRP A 41 5.34 -8.86 -3.69
C TRP A 41 4.54 -9.24 -4.94
N ARG A 42 5.03 -10.20 -5.74
CA ARG A 42 4.29 -10.68 -6.91
C ARG A 42 3.07 -11.47 -6.47
N ALA A 43 2.08 -11.58 -7.35
CA ALA A 43 0.90 -12.41 -7.09
C ALA A 43 1.23 -13.89 -6.79
N SER A 44 2.38 -14.39 -7.27
CA SER A 44 2.91 -15.73 -6.95
C SER A 44 3.45 -15.87 -5.53
N ASP A 45 3.82 -14.76 -4.89
CA ASP A 45 4.64 -14.75 -3.68
C ASP A 45 3.80 -14.50 -2.42
N GLY A 46 2.51 -14.19 -2.58
CA GLY A 46 1.61 -13.92 -1.48
C GLY A 46 0.18 -13.63 -1.93
N LYS A 47 -0.66 -13.23 -0.98
CA LYS A 47 -2.07 -12.88 -1.20
C LYS A 47 -2.47 -11.68 -0.35
N CYS A 48 -3.49 -10.97 -0.82
CA CYS A 48 -4.05 -9.84 -0.10
C CYS A 48 -5.25 -10.24 0.77
N PHE A 49 -5.27 -9.73 2.00
CA PHE A 49 -6.33 -9.99 2.99
C PHE A 49 -7.02 -8.71 3.50
N GLY A 50 -6.63 -7.54 2.99
CA GLY A 50 -7.13 -6.26 3.44
C GLY A 50 -6.80 -5.17 2.45
N TRP A 51 -7.74 -4.26 2.22
CA TRP A 51 -7.64 -3.22 1.19
C TRP A 51 -7.91 -1.83 1.74
N ALA A 52 -7.51 -0.81 0.97
CA ALA A 52 -7.93 0.56 1.20
C ALA A 52 -9.46 0.71 1.09
N ARG A 53 -9.99 1.81 1.63
CA ARG A 53 -11.43 2.07 1.58
C ARG A 53 -11.94 2.07 0.13
N GLN A 54 -13.10 1.46 -0.07
CA GLN A 54 -13.77 1.33 -1.37
C GLN A 54 -12.88 0.76 -2.49
N TYR A 55 -11.89 -0.08 -2.16
CA TYR A 55 -10.99 -0.66 -3.18
C TYR A 55 -11.73 -1.65 -4.08
N PRO A 56 -11.69 -1.50 -5.43
CA PRO A 56 -12.51 -2.27 -6.35
C PRO A 56 -11.88 -3.63 -6.70
N VAL A 57 -12.04 -4.62 -5.82
CA VAL A 57 -11.44 -5.97 -5.97
C VAL A 57 -12.01 -6.79 -7.15
N ASN A 58 -13.18 -6.41 -7.67
CA ASN A 58 -13.85 -7.09 -8.79
C ASN A 58 -13.81 -6.26 -10.09
N SER A 59 -12.86 -5.34 -10.22
CA SER A 59 -12.75 -4.46 -11.41
C SER A 59 -12.30 -5.18 -12.67
N GLY A 60 -11.61 -6.33 -12.55
CA GLY A 60 -10.94 -6.99 -13.67
C GLY A 60 -9.73 -6.24 -14.20
N ILE A 61 -9.33 -5.14 -13.55
CA ILE A 61 -8.19 -4.31 -13.93
C ILE A 61 -6.92 -4.95 -13.36
N GLN A 62 -5.88 -5.01 -14.19
CA GLN A 62 -4.59 -5.56 -13.78
C GLN A 62 -3.93 -4.73 -12.67
N PHE A 63 -3.09 -5.38 -11.87
CA PHE A 63 -2.28 -4.70 -10.85
C PHE A 63 -1.51 -3.53 -11.47
N GLY A 64 -1.56 -2.36 -10.84
CA GLY A 64 -0.90 -1.14 -11.33
C GLY A 64 -1.64 -0.39 -12.45
N GLY A 65 -2.83 -0.84 -12.86
CA GLY A 65 -3.65 -0.18 -13.89
C GLY A 65 -4.86 0.62 -13.39
N LEU A 66 -5.00 0.81 -12.07
CA LEU A 66 -6.12 1.55 -11.47
C LEU A 66 -5.91 3.07 -11.44
N ASP A 67 -4.81 3.57 -11.98
CA ASP A 67 -4.53 4.98 -12.22
C ASP A 67 -5.34 5.53 -13.41
N SER A 68 -5.60 4.72 -14.43
CA SER A 68 -6.45 5.12 -15.57
C SER A 68 -7.92 4.65 -15.45
N ALA A 69 -8.32 4.15 -14.27
CA ALA A 69 -9.67 3.65 -14.00
C ALA A 69 -10.63 4.77 -13.54
N ASP A 70 -11.93 4.49 -13.57
CA ASP A 70 -12.94 5.33 -12.91
C ASP A 70 -13.67 4.55 -11.79
N PRO A 71 -13.53 4.96 -10.52
CA PRO A 71 -12.62 6.01 -10.04
C PRO A 71 -11.16 5.53 -10.00
N SER A 72 -10.22 6.44 -10.24
CA SER A 72 -8.79 6.13 -10.17
C SER A 72 -8.34 5.93 -8.73
N ARG A 73 -7.23 5.22 -8.49
CA ARG A 73 -6.69 4.99 -7.13
C ARG A 73 -5.53 5.90 -6.74
N HIS A 74 -5.00 6.65 -7.70
CA HIS A 74 -3.85 7.52 -7.50
C HIS A 74 -4.21 8.90 -6.93
N TYR A 75 -4.68 8.97 -5.70
CA TYR A 75 -5.05 10.28 -5.15
C TYR A 75 -3.82 11.18 -4.92
N GLN A 76 -3.68 12.24 -5.72
CA GLN A 76 -2.65 13.27 -5.55
C GLN A 76 -3.19 14.44 -4.71
N GLN A 77 -2.57 14.66 -3.56
CA GLN A 77 -2.96 15.75 -2.65
C GLN A 77 -2.67 17.11 -3.27
N ASN A 78 -3.56 18.08 -3.02
CA ASN A 78 -3.31 19.47 -3.37
C ASN A 78 -2.55 20.16 -2.22
N PRO A 79 -1.36 20.75 -2.46
CA PRO A 79 -0.59 21.40 -1.40
C PRO A 79 -1.26 22.61 -0.74
N LYS A 80 -2.37 23.10 -1.29
CA LYS A 80 -3.13 24.24 -0.75
C LYS A 80 -4.06 23.85 0.42
N ASP A 81 -4.60 22.63 0.40
CA ASP A 81 -5.58 22.16 1.40
C ASP A 81 -5.15 20.87 2.10
N PHE A 82 -4.32 20.05 1.46
CA PHE A 82 -3.86 18.74 1.94
C PHE A 82 -5.01 17.90 2.52
N VAL A 83 -6.09 17.72 1.77
CA VAL A 83 -7.11 16.73 2.14
C VAL A 83 -6.42 15.36 2.30
N PRO A 84 -6.56 14.66 3.44
CA PRO A 84 -5.67 13.55 3.76
C PRO A 84 -6.04 12.23 3.06
N CYS A 85 -7.34 11.95 3.00
CA CYS A 85 -7.92 10.81 2.33
C CYS A 85 -8.81 11.34 1.22
N SER A 86 -8.74 10.75 0.03
CA SER A 86 -9.49 11.27 -1.10
C SER A 86 -10.99 11.25 -0.85
N ASP A 87 -11.68 12.29 -1.27
CA ASP A 87 -13.14 12.40 -1.19
C ASP A 87 -13.80 12.50 -2.57
N LYS A 88 -13.06 12.10 -3.62
CA LYS A 88 -13.40 12.24 -5.06
C LYS A 88 -13.52 13.66 -5.59
N ASN A 89 -13.40 14.69 -4.76
CA ASN A 89 -13.65 16.07 -5.17
C ASN A 89 -12.40 16.96 -5.04
N HIS A 90 -11.59 16.73 -4.01
CA HIS A 90 -10.36 17.45 -3.76
C HIS A 90 -9.13 16.67 -4.22
N GLY A 91 -8.02 17.39 -4.42
CA GLY A 91 -6.79 16.87 -5.01
C GLY A 91 -6.37 17.65 -6.24
N ILE A 92 -5.12 17.46 -6.65
CA ILE A 92 -4.73 17.77 -8.04
C ILE A 92 -5.32 16.69 -8.95
N GLU A 93 -5.24 15.43 -8.51
CA GLU A 93 -5.88 14.27 -9.11
C GLU A 93 -6.79 13.63 -8.06
N PRO A 94 -8.10 13.91 -8.10
CA PRO A 94 -9.05 13.27 -7.21
C PRO A 94 -9.09 11.77 -7.51
N GLY A 95 -8.79 10.95 -6.51
CA GLY A 95 -8.93 9.50 -6.59
C GLY A 95 -10.32 9.03 -6.15
N ALA A 96 -10.45 7.72 -5.93
CA ALA A 96 -11.63 7.09 -5.37
C ALA A 96 -11.93 7.57 -3.95
N ASP A 97 -13.20 7.46 -3.53
CA ASP A 97 -13.62 7.93 -2.22
C ASP A 97 -13.06 7.01 -1.14
N GLU A 98 -12.14 7.56 -0.36
CA GLU A 98 -11.50 6.94 0.77
C GLU A 98 -11.83 7.67 2.07
N THR A 99 -12.89 8.48 2.09
CA THR A 99 -13.39 9.07 3.34
C THR A 99 -13.94 7.99 4.26
N ARG A 100 -13.79 8.21 5.57
CA ARG A 100 -14.34 7.31 6.59
C ARG A 100 -15.86 7.25 6.48
N GLN A 101 -16.37 6.06 6.16
CA GLN A 101 -17.80 5.83 6.01
C GLN A 101 -18.50 5.65 7.37
N ASN A 102 -19.82 5.91 7.40
CA ASN A 102 -20.67 5.63 8.57
C ASN A 102 -21.89 4.76 8.19
N PRO A 103 -21.98 3.51 8.68
CA PRO A 103 -20.95 2.77 9.42
C PRO A 103 -19.71 2.49 8.56
N ILE A 104 -18.56 2.23 9.21
CA ILE A 104 -17.27 1.93 8.55
C ILE A 104 -17.41 0.77 7.55
N SER A 105 -18.27 -0.21 7.87
CA SER A 105 -18.53 -1.37 7.02
C SER A 105 -18.99 -1.02 5.61
N LYS A 106 -19.54 0.18 5.35
CA LYS A 106 -19.92 0.61 3.99
C LYS A 106 -18.71 0.79 3.05
N ALA A 107 -17.50 0.96 3.58
CA ALA A 107 -16.29 1.06 2.77
C ALA A 107 -15.75 -0.30 2.29
N TYR A 108 -16.33 -1.42 2.77
CA TYR A 108 -15.75 -2.75 2.66
C TYR A 108 -16.79 -3.82 2.25
N GLY A 109 -16.31 -4.89 1.62
CA GLY A 109 -17.14 -6.02 1.20
C GLY A 109 -17.98 -5.78 -0.06
N GLY A 110 -18.67 -6.83 -0.51
CA GLY A 110 -19.44 -6.81 -1.75
C GLY A 110 -18.54 -6.58 -2.96
N ARG A 111 -18.70 -5.41 -3.61
CA ARG A 111 -17.82 -4.99 -4.71
C ARG A 111 -16.45 -4.46 -4.26
N PHE A 112 -16.30 -4.21 -2.96
CA PHE A 112 -15.07 -3.68 -2.36
C PHE A 112 -14.30 -4.77 -1.61
N GLY A 113 -13.01 -4.53 -1.41
CA GLY A 113 -12.14 -5.41 -0.61
C GLY A 113 -12.57 -5.50 0.86
N ALA A 114 -12.04 -6.51 1.56
CA ALA A 114 -12.23 -6.65 3.00
C ALA A 114 -11.45 -5.60 3.80
N MET A 115 -11.92 -5.29 5.00
CA MET A 115 -11.16 -4.49 5.97
C MET A 115 -10.01 -5.33 6.53
N ALA A 116 -8.80 -4.76 6.60
CA ALA A 116 -7.66 -5.43 7.22
C ALA A 116 -7.91 -5.67 8.71
N ALA A 117 -7.37 -6.78 9.24
CA ALA A 117 -7.47 -7.11 10.66
C ALA A 117 -6.18 -7.71 11.20
N THR A 118 -5.79 -7.33 12.41
CA THR A 118 -4.58 -7.84 13.06
C THR A 118 -4.65 -7.76 14.59
N THR A 119 -3.61 -8.23 15.26
CA THR A 119 -3.41 -8.07 16.71
C THR A 119 -2.37 -6.99 16.96
N ALA A 120 -2.56 -6.19 18.00
CA ALA A 120 -1.58 -5.20 18.44
C ALA A 120 -0.19 -5.84 18.59
N GLY A 121 0.86 -5.15 18.15
CA GLY A 121 2.24 -5.64 18.18
C GLY A 121 2.63 -6.56 17.03
N LYS A 122 1.68 -7.04 16.22
CA LYS A 122 1.99 -7.84 15.03
C LYS A 122 2.48 -6.98 13.88
N GLU A 123 3.28 -7.60 13.03
CA GLU A 123 3.69 -7.04 11.76
C GLU A 123 2.59 -7.23 10.72
N ILE A 124 2.41 -6.23 9.85
CA ILE A 124 1.54 -6.26 8.69
C ILE A 124 2.29 -5.65 7.51
N CYS A 125 2.02 -6.15 6.30
CA CYS A 125 2.71 -5.74 5.10
C CYS A 125 1.76 -5.05 4.11
N ILE A 126 2.27 -4.06 3.39
CA ILE A 126 1.56 -3.31 2.37
C ILE A 126 2.26 -3.54 1.03
N ARG A 127 1.48 -3.65 -0.04
CA ARG A 127 1.94 -3.73 -1.43
C ARG A 127 1.44 -2.54 -2.25
N TRP A 128 2.28 -2.03 -3.14
CA TRP A 128 1.96 -0.94 -4.07
C TRP A 128 2.65 -1.16 -5.43
N PRO A 129 2.12 -0.59 -6.53
CA PRO A 129 2.79 -0.60 -7.83
C PRO A 129 3.94 0.43 -7.87
N ALA A 130 5.05 0.09 -8.51
CA ALA A 130 6.20 0.97 -8.66
C ALA A 130 5.93 2.19 -9.54
N LYS A 131 5.04 2.04 -10.53
CA LYS A 131 4.68 3.06 -11.53
C LYS A 131 5.90 3.74 -12.12
N ASN A 132 6.81 2.93 -12.66
CA ASN A 132 8.08 3.32 -13.29
C ASN A 132 9.19 3.89 -12.38
N HIS A 133 8.89 4.15 -11.09
CA HIS A 133 9.83 4.71 -10.12
C HIS A 133 10.70 3.67 -9.39
N ALA A 134 10.66 2.40 -9.77
CA ALA A 134 11.58 1.36 -9.27
C ALA A 134 12.92 1.32 -10.02
N LYS A 135 13.19 2.26 -10.93
CA LYS A 135 14.48 2.36 -11.64
C LYS A 135 15.62 2.72 -10.69
N LYS A 136 16.84 2.32 -11.02
CA LYS A 136 18.02 2.46 -10.12
C LYS A 136 18.38 3.91 -9.81
N ASP A 137 18.22 4.79 -10.78
CA ASP A 137 18.65 6.19 -10.80
C ASP A 137 17.60 7.19 -10.28
N GLU A 138 16.35 6.77 -10.13
CA GLU A 138 15.30 7.56 -9.51
C GLU A 138 15.56 7.82 -8.00
N PRO A 139 14.96 8.82 -7.36
CA PRO A 139 14.94 8.92 -5.89
C PRO A 139 14.17 7.76 -5.23
N ASN A 140 14.60 7.30 -4.05
CA ASN A 140 13.87 6.33 -3.22
C ASN A 140 13.20 7.03 -2.03
N ASN A 141 12.29 7.97 -2.32
CA ASN A 141 11.55 8.68 -1.27
C ASN A 141 10.69 7.68 -0.49
N PRO A 142 10.72 7.71 0.85
CA PRO A 142 10.05 6.69 1.65
C PRO A 142 8.54 6.83 1.59
N VAL A 143 7.86 5.69 1.74
CA VAL A 143 6.45 5.63 2.10
C VAL A 143 6.31 5.87 3.60
N MET A 144 5.49 6.82 3.98
CA MET A 144 5.13 7.12 5.36
C MET A 144 3.86 6.35 5.73
N ILE A 145 3.91 5.59 6.84
CA ILE A 145 2.73 4.97 7.44
C ILE A 145 2.30 5.78 8.65
N ASN A 146 1.13 6.39 8.56
CA ASN A 146 0.60 7.32 9.54
C ASN A 146 -0.63 6.73 10.21
N MET A 147 -0.61 6.54 11.52
CA MET A 147 -1.65 5.87 12.29
C MET A 147 -1.82 6.54 13.65
N PRO A 148 -2.84 7.40 13.84
CA PRO A 148 -3.22 7.87 15.16
C PRO A 148 -3.48 6.68 16.09
N GLN A 149 -2.86 6.67 17.27
CA GLN A 149 -2.97 5.56 18.23
C GLN A 149 -4.22 5.65 19.11
N THR A 150 -5.17 6.51 18.74
CA THR A 150 -6.49 6.64 19.36
C THR A 150 -7.58 6.25 18.35
N ILE A 151 -8.69 5.70 18.85
CA ILE A 151 -9.84 5.38 18.00
C ILE A 151 -10.59 6.68 17.71
N LEU A 152 -10.68 7.04 16.43
CA LEU A 152 -11.31 8.28 15.97
C LEU A 152 -12.69 8.00 15.37
N THR A 153 -13.56 9.01 15.39
CA THR A 153 -14.88 8.96 14.72
C THR A 153 -14.87 9.56 13.32
N LYS A 154 -13.80 10.27 12.96
CA LYS A 154 -13.56 10.92 11.66
C LYS A 154 -12.08 10.83 11.29
N ASP A 155 -11.77 11.05 10.03
CA ASP A 155 -10.38 11.18 9.60
C ASP A 155 -9.73 12.43 10.25
N PRO A 156 -8.48 12.35 10.73
CA PRO A 156 -7.74 13.50 11.22
C PRO A 156 -7.32 14.40 10.04
N SER A 157 -6.83 15.61 10.33
CA SER A 157 -6.16 16.44 9.31
C SER A 157 -4.88 15.79 8.80
N GLN A 158 -4.34 16.26 7.66
CA GLN A 158 -3.02 15.79 7.19
C GLN A 158 -1.91 16.04 8.20
N SER A 159 -1.94 17.15 8.94
CA SER A 159 -0.99 17.41 10.03
C SER A 159 -1.13 16.40 11.16
N GLY A 160 -2.37 16.00 11.50
CA GLY A 160 -2.65 14.96 12.48
C GLY A 160 -2.13 13.59 12.06
N PHE A 161 -2.29 13.20 10.79
CA PHE A 161 -1.65 11.99 10.25
C PHE A 161 -0.13 12.08 10.31
N THR A 162 0.45 13.19 9.83
CA THR A 162 1.92 13.35 9.77
C THR A 162 2.57 13.29 11.16
N ALA A 163 1.91 13.86 12.18
CA ALA A 163 2.36 13.77 13.58
C ALA A 163 2.25 12.34 14.16
N ALA A 164 1.44 11.47 13.54
CA ALA A 164 1.20 10.09 13.95
C ALA A 164 1.95 9.07 13.07
N ASN A 165 3.10 9.45 12.50
CA ASN A 165 3.92 8.51 11.73
C ASN A 165 4.45 7.38 12.62
N ILE A 166 4.23 6.13 12.20
CA ILE A 166 4.68 4.93 12.91
C ILE A 166 5.74 4.13 12.13
N ALA A 167 5.88 4.37 10.82
CA ALA A 167 6.89 3.73 10.01
C ALA A 167 7.26 4.54 8.75
N LYS A 168 8.48 4.27 8.25
CA LYS A 168 8.97 4.68 6.94
C LYS A 168 9.40 3.42 6.19
N LEU A 169 8.84 3.19 5.01
CA LEU A 169 9.13 2.02 4.18
C LEU A 169 9.87 2.46 2.92
N ASP A 170 10.85 1.67 2.49
CA ASP A 170 11.55 1.91 1.24
C ASP A 170 10.60 1.70 0.05
N TYR A 171 10.29 2.78 -0.69
CA TYR A 171 9.37 2.72 -1.82
C TYR A 171 9.82 1.71 -2.88
N LYS A 172 11.13 1.61 -3.10
CA LYS A 172 11.75 0.71 -4.09
C LYS A 172 12.04 -0.70 -3.61
N ASN A 173 11.47 -1.15 -2.48
CA ASN A 173 11.57 -2.54 -2.07
C ASN A 173 10.68 -3.43 -2.97
N CYS A 174 11.20 -3.75 -4.16
CA CYS A 174 10.42 -4.31 -5.26
C CYS A 174 10.98 -5.64 -5.78
N ASN A 175 10.07 -6.52 -6.23
CA ASN A 175 10.45 -7.70 -7.01
C ASN A 175 10.51 -7.32 -8.49
N GLN A 176 11.59 -6.66 -8.90
CA GLN A 176 11.80 -6.17 -10.27
C GLN A 176 11.31 -7.19 -11.32
N ILE A 177 10.45 -6.74 -12.22
CA ILE A 177 9.99 -7.51 -13.38
C ILE A 177 10.74 -6.96 -14.59
N SER A 178 11.44 -7.83 -15.32
CA SER A 178 12.20 -7.41 -16.50
C SER A 178 11.26 -6.81 -17.55
N GLY A 179 11.56 -5.60 -18.02
CA GLY A 179 10.81 -4.90 -19.07
C GLY A 179 9.52 -4.21 -18.62
N ASP A 180 9.03 -4.45 -17.39
CA ASP A 180 7.83 -3.79 -16.87
C ASP A 180 8.13 -3.05 -15.56
N THR A 181 8.54 -1.81 -15.69
CA THR A 181 8.78 -0.94 -14.53
C THR A 181 7.49 -0.34 -13.96
N ASP A 182 6.39 -0.36 -14.72
CA ASP A 182 5.14 0.29 -14.33
C ASP A 182 4.35 -0.56 -13.34
N HIS A 183 4.16 -1.84 -13.67
CA HIS A 183 3.43 -2.79 -12.83
C HIS A 183 4.35 -3.61 -11.91
N THR A 184 5.62 -3.23 -11.78
CA THR A 184 6.53 -3.90 -10.82
C THR A 184 5.96 -3.75 -9.40
N PRO A 185 5.70 -4.86 -8.68
CA PRO A 185 5.17 -4.79 -7.33
C PRO A 185 6.28 -4.51 -6.33
N CYS A 186 6.00 -3.59 -5.43
CA CYS A 186 6.82 -3.21 -4.30
C CYS A 186 6.03 -3.31 -3.01
N GLY A 187 6.72 -3.30 -1.88
CA GLY A 187 6.02 -3.34 -0.61
C GLY A 187 6.92 -3.13 0.59
N GLY A 188 6.33 -3.12 1.77
CA GLY A 188 7.05 -3.03 3.03
C GLY A 188 6.17 -3.45 4.19
N CYS A 189 6.81 -3.87 5.26
CA CYS A 189 6.15 -4.32 6.48
C CYS A 189 6.41 -3.36 7.63
N PHE A 190 5.44 -3.21 8.51
CA PHE A 190 5.56 -2.41 9.72
C PHE A 190 4.88 -3.09 10.90
N LYS A 191 5.37 -2.79 12.12
CA LYS A 191 4.74 -3.29 13.35
C LYS A 191 3.62 -2.36 13.77
N VAL A 192 2.43 -2.93 13.99
CA VAL A 192 1.32 -2.25 14.64
C VAL A 192 1.70 -1.99 16.11
N PRO A 193 1.49 -0.78 16.66
CA PRO A 193 1.84 -0.50 18.05
C PRO A 193 1.25 -1.53 19.03
N ALA A 194 2.05 -1.98 19.99
CA ALA A 194 1.69 -3.10 20.87
C ALA A 194 0.66 -2.75 21.94
N ALA A 195 0.58 -1.47 22.33
CA ALA A 195 -0.28 -0.98 23.40
C ALA A 195 -1.65 -0.45 22.90
N LEU A 196 -2.12 -0.92 21.74
CA LEU A 196 -3.43 -0.54 21.23
C LEU A 196 -4.55 -1.33 21.89
N ALA A 197 -5.65 -0.64 22.20
CA ALA A 197 -6.89 -1.27 22.59
C ALA A 197 -7.54 -1.97 21.37
N SER A 198 -8.44 -2.91 21.64
CA SER A 198 -9.28 -3.47 20.57
C SER A 198 -10.15 -2.36 19.96
N GLY A 199 -10.15 -2.25 18.63
CA GLY A 199 -10.93 -1.23 17.93
C GLY A 199 -10.49 -1.03 16.49
N THR A 200 -11.14 -0.10 15.81
CA THR A 200 -10.88 0.22 14.41
C THR A 200 -10.10 1.53 14.30
N TYR A 201 -8.86 1.43 13.82
CA TYR A 201 -7.94 2.55 13.68
C TYR A 201 -7.84 2.97 12.21
N VAL A 202 -7.66 4.26 11.95
CA VAL A 202 -7.40 4.76 10.60
C VAL A 202 -5.90 4.80 10.33
N ILE A 203 -5.51 4.42 9.12
CA ILE A 203 -4.12 4.48 8.65
C ILE A 203 -4.07 5.17 7.29
N GLN A 204 -3.02 5.94 7.08
CA GLN A 204 -2.68 6.54 5.79
C GLN A 204 -1.31 6.01 5.33
N TRP A 205 -1.28 5.51 4.10
CA TRP A 205 -0.09 5.32 3.29
C TRP A 205 0.13 6.63 2.55
N ARG A 206 1.32 7.23 2.70
CA ARG A 206 1.64 8.52 2.08
C ARG A 206 3.03 8.50 1.48
N TRP A 207 3.12 8.73 0.19
CA TRP A 207 4.38 8.76 -0.55
C TRP A 207 4.59 10.11 -1.21
N MET A 208 5.84 10.55 -1.28
CA MET A 208 6.23 11.79 -1.95
C MET A 208 7.01 11.45 -3.21
N LEU A 209 6.41 11.67 -4.38
CA LEU A 209 7.10 11.43 -5.65
C LEU A 209 8.14 12.53 -5.88
N ASN A 210 7.67 13.77 -6.00
CA ASN A 210 8.50 14.96 -6.12
C ASN A 210 8.27 15.91 -4.94
N ASN A 211 9.07 16.97 -4.86
CA ASN A 211 8.92 17.98 -3.82
C ASN A 211 7.49 18.55 -3.80
N ASN A 212 6.80 18.39 -2.67
CA ASN A 212 5.39 18.76 -2.48
C ASN A 212 4.36 18.00 -3.34
N GLU A 213 4.74 16.87 -3.91
CA GLU A 213 3.87 16.02 -4.71
C GLU A 213 3.59 14.72 -3.94
N TYR A 214 2.44 14.65 -3.28
CA TYR A 214 2.10 13.55 -2.37
C TYR A 214 0.94 12.72 -2.88
N TYR A 215 1.10 11.41 -2.80
CA TYR A 215 0.05 10.42 -3.07
C TYR A 215 -0.36 9.74 -1.78
N THR A 216 -1.66 9.53 -1.59
CA THR A 216 -2.17 8.86 -0.39
C THR A 216 -3.18 7.76 -0.66
N SER A 217 -3.21 6.80 0.25
CA SER A 217 -4.28 5.82 0.36
C SER A 217 -4.65 5.63 1.83
N CYS A 218 -5.94 5.65 2.13
CA CYS A 218 -6.47 5.51 3.49
C CYS A 218 -7.26 4.22 3.69
N TRP A 219 -7.08 3.61 4.86
CA TRP A 219 -7.83 2.43 5.26
C TRP A 219 -8.12 2.41 6.76
N ASP A 220 -9.05 1.54 7.13
CA ASP A 220 -9.37 1.18 8.49
C ASP A 220 -8.76 -0.19 8.81
N LEU A 221 -8.12 -0.30 9.97
CA LEU A 221 -7.51 -1.52 10.49
C LEU A 221 -8.27 -1.96 11.74
N GLN A 222 -8.86 -3.14 11.71
CA GLN A 222 -9.41 -3.77 12.89
C GLN A 222 -8.29 -4.37 13.74
N VAL A 223 -8.03 -3.76 14.88
CA VAL A 223 -7.04 -4.25 15.85
C VAL A 223 -7.74 -5.02 16.96
N LYS A 224 -7.21 -6.19 17.29
CA LYS A 224 -7.46 -6.88 18.56
C LYS A 224 -6.32 -6.56 19.52
N ALA A 225 -6.63 -6.25 20.77
CA ALA A 225 -5.60 -6.06 21.79
C ALA A 225 -4.73 -7.32 21.91
N ALA A 226 -3.44 -7.14 22.21
CA ALA A 226 -2.56 -8.25 22.53
C ALA A 226 -3.08 -8.96 23.80
N ALA A 227 -2.92 -10.28 23.86
CA ALA A 227 -3.20 -11.01 25.09
C ALA A 227 -2.34 -10.43 26.22
N SER A 228 -2.96 -10.12 27.36
CA SER A 228 -2.29 -9.62 28.55
C SER A 228 -1.31 -10.67 29.06
N GLY A 229 -0.01 -10.50 28.76
CA GLY A 229 1.04 -11.45 29.15
C GLY A 229 2.34 -11.35 28.34
N ALA A 230 2.33 -10.72 27.17
CA ALA A 230 3.55 -10.46 26.40
C ALA A 230 4.11 -9.07 26.73
N THR A 231 5.01 -9.00 27.70
CA THR A 231 5.84 -7.81 27.95
C THR A 231 6.60 -7.47 26.66
N PRO A 232 6.58 -6.22 26.17
CA PRO A 232 7.40 -5.84 25.01
C PRO A 232 8.87 -5.91 25.44
N THR A 233 9.64 -6.86 24.92
CA THR A 233 11.09 -6.83 25.04
C THR A 233 11.59 -5.61 24.29
N ALA A 234 12.08 -4.62 25.02
CA ALA A 234 12.76 -3.46 24.46
C ALA A 234 13.95 -3.94 23.63
N ALA A 235 14.07 -3.42 22.40
CA ALA A 235 15.25 -3.61 21.57
C ALA A 235 16.43 -2.86 22.21
N GLY A 236 17.26 -3.58 22.97
CA GLY A 236 18.53 -3.10 23.51
C GLY A 236 19.61 -4.12 23.15
N GLY A 237 20.61 -3.67 22.38
CA GLY A 237 21.67 -4.52 21.87
C GLY A 237 22.53 -5.13 22.97
N ALA A 238 22.78 -6.43 22.84
CA ALA A 238 23.99 -7.10 23.31
C ALA A 238 24.21 -8.39 22.49
N THR A 239 25.48 -8.65 22.22
CA THR A 239 26.11 -9.67 21.39
C THR A 239 25.71 -11.12 21.77
N PRO A 240 25.62 -12.07 20.81
CA PRO A 240 25.31 -13.46 21.14
C PRO A 240 26.57 -14.25 21.51
N THR A 241 26.70 -14.57 22.79
CA THR A 241 27.39 -15.77 23.28
C THR A 241 26.38 -16.52 24.15
N ASP A 242 25.77 -17.54 23.57
CA ASP A 242 25.78 -18.90 24.10
C ASP A 242 24.65 -19.72 23.46
N VAL A 243 25.05 -20.87 22.95
CA VAL A 243 24.20 -21.90 22.37
C VAL A 243 23.77 -22.84 23.49
N PRO A 244 22.46 -23.04 23.74
CA PRO A 244 22.00 -24.25 24.39
C PRO A 244 21.43 -25.23 23.37
N SER A 245 22.00 -26.43 23.44
CA SER A 245 21.63 -27.69 22.83
C SER A 245 20.11 -27.92 22.70
N LEU A 246 19.68 -28.22 21.48
CA LEU A 246 18.38 -28.82 21.16
C LEU A 246 18.37 -30.28 21.61
N SER A 247 17.55 -30.60 22.61
CA SER A 247 17.13 -31.95 22.89
C SER A 247 15.61 -32.04 22.76
N ASN A 248 15.19 -32.84 21.78
CA ASN A 248 13.94 -33.60 21.67
C ASN A 248 12.65 -32.96 22.19
N SER A 249 11.78 -32.56 21.25
CA SER A 249 10.36 -32.94 21.30
C SER A 249 9.74 -32.83 19.93
N THR A 250 9.62 -33.98 19.29
CA THR A 250 8.71 -34.26 18.19
C THR A 250 7.28 -34.36 18.71
N THR A 251 6.34 -34.09 17.80
CA THR A 251 4.87 -34.32 17.83
C THR A 251 4.01 -33.15 18.30
N ILE A 252 2.87 -33.01 17.61
CA ILE A 252 1.80 -32.01 17.76
C ILE A 252 2.17 -30.69 17.03
N PHE A 253 1.79 -30.41 15.78
CA PHE A 253 0.46 -30.43 15.16
C PHE A 253 0.57 -30.73 13.65
N ALA A 254 0.10 -31.90 13.25
CA ALA A 254 -0.35 -32.16 11.90
C ALA A 254 -1.81 -32.59 12.05
N ASP A 255 -2.72 -31.63 11.93
CA ASP A 255 -4.13 -31.82 11.61
C ASP A 255 -4.76 -30.43 11.52
N LEU A 256 -5.68 -30.26 10.56
CA LEU A 256 -6.36 -29.04 10.13
C LEU A 256 -5.78 -28.39 8.86
N ALA A 257 -5.75 -29.17 7.78
CA ALA A 257 -5.81 -28.63 6.43
C ALA A 257 -6.48 -29.63 5.48
N GLU A 258 -7.76 -29.95 5.70
CA GLU A 258 -8.68 -30.41 4.64
C GLU A 258 -10.08 -29.82 4.91
N ASP A 259 -10.74 -29.46 3.82
CA ASP A 259 -12.14 -29.00 3.63
C ASP A 259 -12.39 -27.48 3.39
N ASN A 260 -12.66 -27.23 2.10
CA ASN A 260 -13.19 -26.05 1.36
C ASN A 260 -12.20 -25.00 0.85
#